data_AF-A0A525D5E2-F1
#
_entry.id   AF-A0A525D5E2-F1
#
_cell.length_a   1.000
_cell.length_b   1.000
_cell.length_c   1.000
_cell.angle_alpha   90.00
_cell.angle_beta   90.00
_cell.angle_gamma   90.00
#
_symmetry.space_group_name_H-M   'P 1'
#
loop_
_entity.id
_entity.type
_entity.pdbx_description
1 polymer ?
#
loop_
_entity_poly.entity_id
_entity_poly.type
_entity_poly.pdbx_seq_one_letter_code
_entity_poly.pdbx_strand_id
1 'polypeptide(L)'
;MDLTGGYNPRRARLAIEHRRENLYHFPVVCNQCDNAYCMNVCPSKAISRTDQGIVCIDAERCIGCGLCVEYCPIDMVAIHPGTGKAAKCEMCQGHPLCIEVCPTGALEMVTLGGEQE
;
A
#
# COMPACT_ATOMS: atom_id res chain seq x y z
N MET A 1 -13.28 10.98 -0.76
CA MET A 1 -14.02 10.96 0.52
C MET A 1 -15.47 10.71 0.19
N ASP A 2 -16.05 9.63 0.69
CA ASP A 2 -17.49 9.37 0.52
C ASP A 2 -18.27 10.45 1.30
N LEU A 3 -19.45 10.84 0.79
CA LEU A 3 -20.28 11.98 1.24
C LEU A 3 -20.73 11.93 2.72
N THR A 4 -20.42 10.86 3.45
CA THR A 4 -20.76 10.66 4.87
C THR A 4 -19.58 10.87 5.82
N GLY A 5 -18.36 11.10 5.32
CA GLY A 5 -17.16 11.16 6.16
C GLY A 5 -16.81 9.83 6.85
N GLY A 6 -17.43 8.71 6.44
CA GLY A 6 -17.23 7.40 7.05
C GLY A 6 -15.90 6.75 6.67
N TYR A 7 -15.30 6.04 7.64
CA TYR A 7 -14.16 5.15 7.43
C TYR A 7 -14.62 3.82 6.81
N ASN A 8 -14.10 3.47 5.63
CA ASN A 8 -14.36 2.19 4.98
C ASN A 8 -13.09 1.34 4.88
N PRO A 9 -12.86 0.39 5.81
CA PRO A 9 -11.66 -0.45 5.82
C PRO A 9 -11.46 -1.24 4.52
N ARG A 10 -12.53 -1.58 3.79
CA ARG A 10 -12.44 -2.31 2.51
C ARG A 10 -11.83 -1.47 1.39
N ARG A 11 -11.78 -0.14 1.54
CA ARG A 11 -11.15 0.80 0.60
C ARG A 11 -9.80 1.31 1.11
N ALA A 12 -9.34 0.85 2.27
CA ALA A 12 -8.02 1.20 2.77
C ALA A 12 -6.93 0.58 1.87
N ARG A 13 -5.74 1.19 1.87
CA ARG A 13 -4.55 0.68 1.17
C ARG A 13 -3.78 -0.36 2.01
N LEU A 14 -4.44 -0.97 2.97
CA LEU A 14 -3.97 -2.02 3.88
C LEU A 14 -5.09 -3.04 4.06
N ALA A 15 -4.74 -4.29 4.32
CA ALA A 15 -5.69 -5.35 4.63
C ALA A 15 -5.57 -5.76 6.10
N ILE A 16 -6.67 -6.16 6.72
CA ILE A 16 -6.63 -6.82 8.03
C ILE A 16 -6.87 -8.29 7.81
N GLU A 17 -5.88 -9.11 8.15
CA GLU A 17 -6.01 -10.55 8.06
C GLU A 17 -6.48 -11.11 9.41
N HIS A 18 -7.61 -11.83 9.37
CA HIS A 18 -8.26 -12.35 10.56
C HIS A 18 -7.87 -13.82 10.77
N ARG A 19 -7.05 -14.09 11.78
CA ARG A 19 -6.64 -15.45 12.16
C ARG A 19 -7.54 -15.94 13.29
N ARG A 20 -8.55 -16.73 12.92
CA ARG A 20 -9.59 -17.22 13.84
C ARG A 20 -9.07 -18.23 14.87
N GLU A 21 -8.09 -19.04 14.49
CA GLU A 21 -7.54 -20.11 15.33
C GLU A 21 -6.90 -19.58 16.62
N ASN A 22 -6.19 -18.45 16.52
CA ASN A 22 -5.47 -17.83 17.63
C ASN A 22 -6.07 -16.46 18.03
N LEU A 23 -7.27 -16.13 17.53
CA LEU A 23 -8.02 -14.90 17.82
C LEU A 23 -7.21 -13.60 17.70
N TYR A 24 -6.31 -13.51 16.72
CA TYR A 24 -5.57 -12.28 16.44
C TYR A 24 -5.87 -11.73 15.05
N HIS A 25 -5.66 -10.43 14.91
CA HIS A 25 -5.79 -9.69 13.67
C HIS A 25 -4.44 -9.08 13.39
N PHE A 26 -3.93 -9.24 12.17
CA PHE A 26 -2.68 -8.61 11.79
C PHE A 26 -2.87 -7.76 10.53
N PRO A 27 -2.35 -6.54 10.52
CA PRO A 27 -2.38 -5.68 9.35
C PRO A 27 -1.35 -6.16 8.33
N VAL A 28 -1.79 -6.24 7.07
CA VAL A 28 -0.92 -6.48 5.92
C VAL A 28 -0.86 -5.19 5.12
N VAL A 29 0.36 -4.71 4.87
CA VAL A 29 0.66 -3.46 4.16
C VAL A 29 1.70 -3.72 3.08
N CYS A 30 1.80 -2.85 2.08
CA CYS A 30 2.86 -2.94 1.09
C CYS A 30 4.23 -2.78 1.77
N ASN A 31 5.11 -3.77 1.59
CA ASN A 31 6.45 -3.79 2.19
C ASN A 31 7.44 -2.76 1.62
N GLN A 32 7.08 -2.00 0.58
CA GLN A 32 7.99 -1.11 -0.15
C GLN A 32 9.30 -1.79 -0.60
N CYS A 33 9.20 -3.06 -1.01
CA CYS A 33 10.32 -3.96 -1.29
C CYS A 33 11.47 -3.29 -2.06
N ASP A 34 12.73 -3.54 -1.68
CA ASP A 34 13.91 -3.05 -2.42
C ASP A 34 13.90 -3.50 -3.89
N ASN A 35 13.69 -4.80 -4.10
CA ASN A 35 13.37 -5.34 -5.42
C ASN A 35 11.85 -5.36 -5.64
N ALA A 36 11.32 -4.23 -6.11
CA ALA A 36 9.90 -4.09 -6.39
C ALA A 36 9.51 -4.73 -7.72
N TYR A 37 9.04 -5.99 -7.70
CA TYR A 37 8.57 -6.69 -8.90
C TYR A 37 7.49 -5.91 -9.64
N CYS A 38 6.54 -5.31 -8.91
CA CYS A 38 5.50 -4.45 -9.49
C CYS A 38 6.07 -3.31 -10.34
N MET A 39 7.20 -2.73 -9.94
CA MET A 39 7.93 -1.71 -10.68
C MET A 39 8.57 -2.29 -11.95
N ASN A 40 9.25 -3.43 -11.82
CA ASN A 40 10.00 -4.06 -12.91
C ASN A 40 9.10 -4.56 -14.05
N VAL A 41 7.89 -5.03 -13.75
CA VAL A 41 6.95 -5.57 -14.75
C VAL A 41 6.05 -4.50 -15.39
N CYS A 42 6.08 -3.25 -14.93
CA CYS A 42 5.16 -2.22 -15.41
C CYS A 42 5.54 -1.74 -16.82
N PRO A 43 4.75 -2.04 -17.87
CA PRO A 43 5.12 -1.71 -19.25
C PRO A 43 5.07 -0.21 -19.54
N SER A 44 4.17 0.54 -18.89
CA SER A 44 4.09 2.00 -19.04
C SER A 44 5.07 2.76 -18.14
N LYS A 45 5.88 2.04 -17.35
CA LYS A 45 6.82 2.59 -16.36
C LYS A 45 6.14 3.59 -15.41
N ALA A 46 4.88 3.35 -15.08
CA ALA A 46 4.07 4.18 -14.19
C ALA A 46 4.46 4.02 -12.72
N ILE A 47 5.20 2.97 -12.38
CA ILE A 47 5.65 2.70 -11.02
C ILE A 47 7.11 3.11 -10.92
N SER A 48 7.46 3.89 -9.89
CA SER A 48 8.82 4.37 -9.64
C SER A 48 9.11 4.45 -8.15
N ARG A 49 10.39 4.55 -7.79
CA ARG A 49 10.82 4.81 -6.42
C ARG A 49 11.14 6.30 -6.25
N THR A 50 10.67 6.90 -5.16
CA THR A 50 11.01 8.28 -4.78
C THR A 50 12.38 8.34 -4.09
N ASP A 51 12.91 9.55 -3.90
CA ASP A 51 14.16 9.77 -3.17
C ASP A 51 14.08 9.32 -1.70
N GLN A 52 12.88 9.24 -1.14
CA GLN A 52 12.60 8.71 0.20
C GLN A 52 12.48 7.18 0.23
N GLY A 53 12.76 6.50 -0.89
CA GLY A 53 12.68 5.05 -0.99
C GLY A 53 11.26 4.49 -1.14
N ILE A 54 10.24 5.33 -1.26
CA ILE A 54 8.84 4.90 -1.38
C ILE A 54 8.56 4.49 -2.83
N VAL A 55 7.95 3.31 -3.02
CA VAL A 55 7.48 2.90 -4.35
C VAL A 55 6.11 3.53 -4.58
N CYS A 56 5.95 4.31 -5.64
CA CYS A 56 4.73 5.05 -5.97
C CYS A 56 4.20 4.67 -7.36
N ILE A 57 2.92 4.95 -7.61
CA ILE A 57 2.23 4.74 -8.88
C ILE A 57 1.74 6.08 -9.40
N ASP A 58 2.25 6.49 -10.55
CA ASP A 58 1.74 7.60 -11.34
C ASP A 58 0.44 7.19 -12.03
N ALA A 59 -0.69 7.76 -11.57
CA ALA A 59 -2.02 7.45 -12.06
C ALA A 59 -2.25 7.89 -13.52
N GLU A 60 -1.58 8.95 -13.97
CA GLU A 60 -1.68 9.48 -15.33
C GLU A 60 -1.00 8.53 -16.33
N ARG A 61 0.15 7.96 -15.92
CA ARG A 61 0.90 7.00 -16.74
C ARG A 61 0.40 5.57 -16.62
N CYS A 62 -0.39 5.27 -15.59
CA CYS A 62 -0.91 3.93 -15.37
C CYS A 62 -1.98 3.59 -16.43
N ILE A 63 -1.74 2.52 -17.20
CA ILE A 63 -2.70 2.04 -18.23
C ILE A 63 -3.68 0.98 -17.70
N GLY A 64 -3.60 0.62 -16.42
CA GLY A 64 -4.54 -0.34 -15.80
C GLY A 64 -4.35 -1.80 -16.22
N CYS A 65 -3.19 -2.18 -16.76
CA CYS A 65 -2.96 -3.53 -17.28
C CYS A 65 -2.97 -4.68 -16.25
N GLY A 66 -2.83 -4.39 -14.96
CA GLY A 66 -2.92 -5.41 -13.91
C GLY A 66 -1.65 -6.25 -13.65
N LEU A 67 -0.60 -6.16 -14.47
CA LEU A 67 0.63 -6.94 -14.24
C LEU A 67 1.27 -6.70 -12.87
N CYS A 68 1.22 -5.47 -12.37
CA CYS A 68 1.72 -5.15 -11.03
C CYS A 68 0.92 -5.81 -9.89
N VAL A 69 -0.34 -6.18 -10.14
CA VAL A 69 -1.18 -6.94 -9.21
C VAL A 69 -0.73 -8.39 -9.21
N GLU A 70 -0.64 -9.01 -10.39
CA GLU A 70 -0.27 -10.42 -10.57
C GLU A 70 1.11 -10.77 -9.99
N TYR A 71 2.08 -9.86 -10.14
CA TYR A 71 3.46 -10.08 -9.68
C TYR A 71 3.73 -9.58 -8.26
N CYS A 72 2.73 -9.08 -7.53
CA CYS A 72 2.92 -8.69 -6.14
C CYS A 72 2.84 -9.92 -5.24
N PRO A 73 3.94 -10.36 -4.59
CA PRO A 73 3.94 -11.61 -3.81
C PRO A 73 3.11 -11.56 -2.53
N ILE A 74 2.64 -10.38 -2.13
CA ILE A 74 1.85 -10.15 -0.92
C ILE A 74 0.47 -9.55 -1.23
N ASP A 75 0.07 -9.51 -2.50
CA ASP A 75 -1.25 -9.04 -2.96
C ASP A 75 -1.64 -7.63 -2.48
N MET A 76 -0.65 -6.74 -2.30
CA MET A 76 -0.86 -5.36 -1.80
C MET A 76 -1.00 -4.31 -2.91
N VAL A 77 -1.18 -4.74 -4.16
CA VAL A 77 -1.51 -3.87 -5.29
C VAL A 77 -2.89 -4.28 -5.80
N ALA A 78 -3.78 -3.31 -6.02
CA ALA A 78 -5.12 -3.56 -6.54
C ALA A 78 -5.47 -2.58 -7.65
N ILE A 79 -6.39 -2.97 -8.54
CA ILE A 79 -6.97 -2.03 -9.50
C ILE A 79 -8.17 -1.35 -8.84
N HIS A 80 -8.13 -0.01 -8.79
CA HIS A 80 -9.22 0.77 -8.23
C HIS A 80 -10.44 0.71 -9.18
N PRO A 81 -11.60 0.24 -8.72
CA PRO A 81 -12.74 -0.07 -9.59
C PRO A 81 -13.34 1.17 -10.27
N GLY A 82 -13.19 2.35 -9.65
CA GLY A 82 -13.71 3.60 -10.22
C GLY A 82 -12.80 4.27 -11.25
N THR A 83 -11.49 4.03 -11.20
CA THR A 83 -10.51 4.72 -12.07
C THR A 83 -9.83 3.77 -13.05
N GLY A 84 -9.92 2.45 -12.83
CA GLY A 84 -9.19 1.44 -13.60
C GLY A 84 -7.67 1.51 -13.40
N LYS A 85 -7.18 2.31 -12.45
CA LYS A 85 -5.75 2.49 -12.19
C LYS A 85 -5.30 1.59 -11.05
N ALA A 86 -4.04 1.15 -11.12
CA ALA A 86 -3.41 0.46 -10.01
C ALA A 86 -3.27 1.42 -8.82
N ALA A 87 -3.51 0.90 -7.63
CA ALA A 87 -3.36 1.59 -6.35
C ALA A 87 -2.71 0.65 -5.34
N LYS A 88 -1.86 1.21 -4.48
CA LYS A 88 -1.21 0.50 -3.37
C LYS A 88 -0.91 1.47 -2.24
N CYS A 89 -0.42 0.97 -1.11
CA CYS A 89 0.17 1.84 -0.09
C CYS A 89 1.41 2.55 -0.65
N GLU A 90 1.45 3.87 -0.53
CA GLU A 90 2.56 4.75 -0.94
C GLU A 90 3.08 5.52 0.28
N MET A 91 2.97 4.90 1.47
CA MET A 91 3.28 5.51 2.76
C MET A 91 2.63 6.88 3.00
N CYS A 92 1.51 7.17 2.29
CA CYS A 92 0.88 8.48 2.28
C CYS A 92 1.90 9.63 2.13
N GLN A 93 2.93 9.42 1.29
CA GLN A 93 4.02 10.39 1.06
C GLN A 93 4.74 10.82 2.36
N GLY A 94 4.91 9.88 3.29
CA GLY A 94 5.60 10.09 4.57
C GLY A 94 4.66 10.37 5.75
N HIS A 95 3.35 10.54 5.52
CA HIS A 95 2.35 10.82 6.56
C HIS A 95 1.26 9.75 6.61
N PRO A 96 1.57 8.53 7.08
CA PRO A 96 0.67 7.38 7.00
C PRO A 96 -0.56 7.58 7.88
N LEU A 97 -1.66 7.99 7.24
CA LEU A 97 -2.96 8.17 7.89
C LEU A 97 -3.43 6.92 8.64
N CYS A 98 -3.07 5.72 8.18
CA CYS A 98 -3.43 4.48 8.86
C CYS A 98 -2.86 4.35 10.27
N ILE A 99 -1.73 5.00 10.56
CA ILE A 99 -1.14 5.08 11.90
C ILE A 99 -1.91 6.10 12.74
N GLU A 100 -2.08 7.31 12.20
CA GLU A 100 -2.73 8.43 12.91
C GLU A 100 -4.18 8.14 13.30
N VAL A 101 -4.93 7.45 12.43
CA VAL A 101 -6.36 7.18 12.66
C VAL A 101 -6.61 5.87 13.42
N CYS A 102 -5.57 5.06 13.68
CA CYS A 102 -5.76 3.75 14.30
C CYS A 102 -6.19 3.91 15.77
N PRO A 103 -7.43 3.55 16.14
CA PRO A 103 -7.93 3.78 17.50
C PRO A 103 -7.22 2.91 18.55
N THR A 104 -6.63 1.79 18.13
CA THR A 104 -5.91 0.85 19.01
C THR A 104 -4.41 1.08 19.05
N GLY A 105 -3.86 1.99 18.22
CA GLY A 105 -2.41 2.19 18.11
C GLY A 105 -1.65 0.94 17.63
N ALA A 106 -2.27 0.13 16.75
CA ALA A 106 -1.70 -1.16 16.33
C ALA A 106 -0.58 -1.05 15.28
N LEU A 107 -0.25 0.16 14.82
CA LEU A 107 0.71 0.41 13.75
C LEU A 107 1.72 1.46 14.19
N GLU A 108 2.97 1.28 13.80
CA GLU A 108 4.07 2.21 14.04
C GLU A 108 4.94 2.31 12.77
N MET A 109 5.48 3.50 12.51
CA MET A 109 6.44 3.70 11.43
C MET A 109 7.84 3.42 11.99
N VAL A 110 8.52 2.44 11.40
CA VAL A 110 9.90 2.10 11.76
C VAL A 110 10.82 2.26 10.56
N THR A 111 12.00 2.85 10.78
CA THR A 111 13.07 2.92 9.79
C THR A 111 14.01 1.73 9.97
N LEU A 112 14.12 0.88 8.95
CA LEU A 112 15.04 -0.24 8.97
C LEU A 112 16.45 0.27 8.61
N GLY A 113 17.43 0.08 9.50
CA GLY A 113 18.84 0.43 9.25
C GLY A 113 19.29 1.82 9.73
N GLY A 114 18.50 2.51 10.56
CA GLY A 114 18.98 3.67 11.33
C GLY A 114 19.66 3.20 12.61
N GLU A 115 20.78 3.83 12.98
CA GLU A 115 21.33 3.72 14.34
C GLU A 115 20.21 4.07 15.32
N GLN A 116 19.91 3.14 16.23
CA GLN A 116 19.08 3.41 17.38
C GLN A 116 19.89 4.36 18.27
N GLU A 117 19.46 5.61 18.42
CA GLU A 117 19.89 6.45 19.53
C GLU A 117 19.00 6.18 20.75
#